data_AF-A0A2U1RMP8-F1
#
_entry.id   AF-A0A2U1RMP8-F1
#
_cell.length_a   1.000
_cell.length_b   1.000
_cell.length_c   1.000
_cell.angle_alpha   90.00
_cell.angle_beta   90.00
_cell.angle_gamma   90.00
#
_symmetry.space_group_name_H-M   'P 1'
#
loop_
_entity.id
_entity.type
_entity.pdbx_description
1 polymer ?
#
loop_
_entity_poly.entity_id
_entity_poly.type
_entity_poly.pdbx_seq_one_letter_code
_entity_poly.pdbx_strand_id
1 'polypeptide(L)' 'MTSKGQITVPQDVRLALGVRPGDTLLFEKDSIGIRVRPVRVESPFEKYRGIGTPGIQRGKKAVMRWVRAIRGR' A
#
# COMPACT_ATOMS: atom_id res chain seq x y z
N MET A 1 16.48 -21.06 6.51
CA MET A 1 15.26 -21.62 5.91
C MET A 1 14.71 -22.66 6.87
N THR A 2 13.55 -22.45 7.49
CA THR A 2 12.93 -23.49 8.34
C THR A 2 12.02 -24.37 7.48
N SER A 3 11.75 -25.61 7.92
CA SER A 3 11.16 -26.67 7.08
C SER A 3 9.70 -26.44 6.62
N LYS A 4 9.13 -25.27 6.86
CA LYS A 4 7.73 -24.92 6.54
C LYS A 4 7.59 -23.64 5.71
N GLY A 5 8.67 -23.15 5.09
CA GLY A 5 8.62 -21.90 4.31
C GLY A 5 8.54 -20.64 5.16
N GLN A 6 8.92 -20.71 6.45
CA GLN A 6 9.01 -19.52 7.30
C GLN A 6 10.39 -18.88 7.14
N ILE A 7 10.40 -17.56 7.03
CA ILE A 7 11.61 -16.74 6.91
C ILE A 7 11.60 -15.76 8.08
N THR A 8 12.71 -15.68 8.81
CA THR A 8 12.90 -14.66 9.84
C THR A 8 13.28 -13.36 9.16
N VAL A 9 12.48 -12.33 9.39
CA VAL A 9 12.74 -10.97 8.89
C VAL A 9 13.30 -10.13 10.04
N PRO A 10 14.47 -9.49 9.87
CA PRO A 10 15.02 -8.54 10.85
C PRO A 10 14.03 -7.43 11.23
N GLN A 11 14.18 -6.87 12.43
CA GLN A 11 13.20 -5.95 13.00
C GLN A 11 13.04 -4.65 12.19
N ASP A 12 14.13 -4.10 11.70
CA ASP A 12 14.19 -2.92 10.83
C ASP A 12 13.41 -3.14 9.53
N VAL A 13 13.64 -4.28 8.87
CA VAL A 13 12.93 -4.66 7.63
C VAL A 13 11.44 -4.89 7.90
N ARG A 14 11.10 -5.53 9.03
CA ARG A 14 9.70 -5.74 9.44
C ARG A 14 8.96 -4.42 9.63
N LEU A 15 9.59 -3.44 10.27
CA LEU A 15 9.01 -2.11 10.46
C LEU A 15 8.84 -1.37 9.13
N ALA A 16 9.83 -1.42 8.26
CA ALA A 16 9.78 -0.79 6.94
C ALA A 16 8.69 -1.39 6.04
N LEU A 17 8.49 -2.71 6.08
CA LEU A 17 7.45 -3.41 5.33
C LEU A 17 6.06 -3.30 5.99
N GLY A 18 6.00 -2.92 7.27
CA GLY A 18 4.76 -2.81 8.03
C GLY A 18 4.08 -4.15 8.28
N VAL A 19 4.86 -5.22 8.47
CA VAL A 19 4.35 -6.60 8.63
C VAL A 19 4.39 -7.08 10.08
N ARG A 20 3.47 -7.96 10.44
CA ARG A 20 3.32 -8.56 11.78
C ARG A 20 3.63 -10.06 11.73
N PRO A 21 3.95 -10.69 12.88
CA PRO A 21 4.09 -12.14 12.93
C PRO A 21 2.82 -12.83 12.41
N GLY A 22 2.97 -13.73 11.44
CA GLY A 22 1.86 -14.40 10.76
C GLY A 22 1.46 -13.80 9.41
N ASP A 23 1.95 -12.62 9.06
CA ASP A 23 1.70 -12.00 7.75
C ASP A 23 2.41 -12.76 6.62
N THR A 24 1.78 -12.77 5.44
CA THR A 24 2.35 -13.39 4.24
C THR A 24 3.16 -12.36 3.45
N LEU A 25 4.34 -12.75 3.01
CA LEU A 25 5.22 -11.97 2.14
C LEU A 25 5.26 -12.59 0.75
N LEU A 26 5.23 -11.75 -0.28
CA LEU A 26 5.51 -12.17 -1.64
C LEU A 26 6.94 -11.80 -1.99
N PHE A 27 7.67 -12.79 -2.49
CA PHE A 27 9.02 -12.65 -3.01
C PHE A 27 8.96 -12.74 -4.53
N GLU A 28 9.24 -11.64 -5.20
CA GLU A 28 9.30 -11.57 -6.66
C GLU A 28 10.76 -11.41 -7.06
N LYS A 29 11.27 -12.32 -7.90
CA LYS A 29 12.62 -12.20 -8.46
C LYS A 29 12.54 -11.35 -9.72
N ASP A 30 13.23 -10.22 -9.73
CA ASP A 30 13.44 -9.39 -10.91
C ASP A 30 14.87 -9.55 -11.44
N SER A 31 15.23 -8.84 -12.51
CA SER A 31 16.57 -8.91 -13.11
C SER A 31 17.66 -8.23 -12.27
N ILE A 32 17.28 -7.50 -11.21
CA ILE A 32 18.16 -6.65 -10.40
C ILE A 32 18.28 -7.22 -8.97
N GLY A 33 17.35 -8.06 -8.54
CA GLY A 33 17.36 -8.72 -7.24
C GLY A 33 16.04 -9.38 -6.88
N ILE A 34 15.78 -9.47 -5.57
CA ILE A 34 14.53 -10.01 -5.02
C ILE A 34 13.76 -8.86 -4.39
N ARG A 35 12.56 -8.60 -4.90
CA ARG A 35 11.62 -7.65 -4.33
C ARG A 35 10.74 -8.36 -3.33
N VAL A 36 10.67 -7.82 -2.12
CA VAL A 36 9.83 -8.34 -1.03
C VAL A 36 8.69 -7.36 -0.80
N ARG A 37 7.45 -7.84 -0.88
CA ARG A 37 6.27 -7.02 -0.59
C ARG A 37 5.29 -7.73 0.35
N PRO A 38 4.63 -7.00 1.26
CA PRO A 38 3.56 -7.56 2.05
C PRO A 38 2.37 -7.96 1.18
N VAL A 39 1.81 -9.14 1.42
CA VAL A 39 0.53 -9.55 0.84
C VAL A 39 -0.57 -8.98 1.71
N ARG A 40 -1.24 -7.94 1.20
CA ARG A 40 -2.43 -7.39 1.85
C ARG A 40 -3.66 -8.12 1.29
N VAL A 41 -4.27 -8.97 2.11
CA VAL A 41 -5.49 -9.72 1.74
C VAL A 41 -6.67 -8.76 1.56
N GLU A 42 -6.71 -7.68 2.34
CA GLU A 42 -7.70 -6.61 2.21
C GLU A 42 -7.01 -5.27 1.92
N SER A 43 -7.62 -4.48 1.03
CA SER A 43 -7.17 -3.12 0.78
C SER A 43 -7.38 -2.27 2.05
N PRO A 44 -6.39 -1.52 2.54
CA PRO A 44 -6.58 -0.57 3.64
C PRO A 44 -7.66 0.47 3.33
N PHE A 45 -7.96 0.67 2.04
CA PHE A 45 -8.95 1.60 1.54
C PHE A 45 -10.35 1.01 1.42
N GLU A 46 -10.52 -0.28 1.73
CA GLU A 46 -11.77 -0.98 1.43
C GLU A 46 -12.93 -0.52 2.29
N LYS A 47 -12.67 -0.23 3.57
CA LYS A 47 -13.64 0.42 4.45
C LYS A 47 -14.01 1.84 4.02
N TYR A 48 -13.24 2.47 3.13
CA TYR A 48 -13.51 3.79 2.57
C TYR A 48 -14.17 3.73 1.18
N ARG A 49 -14.38 2.52 0.64
CA ARG A 49 -15.12 2.32 -0.60
C ARG A 49 -16.55 2.83 -0.42
N GLY A 50 -16.94 3.82 -1.22
CA GLY A 50 -18.26 4.45 -1.16
C GLY A 50 -18.38 5.65 -0.20
N ILE A 51 -17.39 5.89 0.68
CA ILE A 51 -17.36 7.04 1.62
C ILE A 51 -17.02 8.36 0.88
N GLY A 52 -16.43 8.28 -0.31
CA GLY A 52 -15.99 9.43 -1.09
C GLY A 52 -17.11 10.43 -1.34
N THR A 53 -17.03 11.58 -0.68
CA THR A 53 -17.96 12.67 -0.91
C THR A 53 -17.65 13.29 -2.25
N PRO A 54 -18.65 13.37 -3.13
CA PRO A 54 -18.61 14.31 -4.20
C PRO A 54 -18.79 15.73 -3.61
N GLY A 55 -17.75 16.25 -2.96
CA GLY A 55 -17.67 17.58 -2.32
C GLY A 55 -16.58 18.48 -2.90
N ILE A 56 -15.66 17.89 -3.65
CA ILE A 56 -15.45 18.43 -4.99
C ILE A 56 -16.83 18.38 -5.66
N GLN A 57 -17.33 19.50 -6.20
CA GLN A 57 -18.50 19.40 -7.10
C GLN A 57 -18.30 18.21 -8.05
N ARG A 58 -19.34 17.40 -8.29
CA ARG A 58 -19.18 16.23 -9.16
C ARG A 58 -18.60 16.69 -10.50
N GLY A 59 -17.52 16.04 -10.92
CA GLY A 59 -16.92 16.26 -12.22
C GLY A 59 -15.57 16.96 -12.22
N LYS A 60 -14.83 16.66 -13.29
CA LYS A 60 -13.41 16.98 -13.49
C LYS A 60 -13.05 18.44 -13.28
N LYS A 61 -13.90 19.40 -13.64
CA LYS A 61 -13.59 20.84 -13.49
C LYS A 61 -13.49 21.28 -12.04
N ALA A 62 -14.29 20.71 -11.16
CA ALA A 62 -14.20 21.00 -9.74
C ALA A 62 -13.03 20.24 -9.11
N VAL A 63 -12.75 19.01 -9.57
CA VAL A 63 -11.55 18.27 -9.14
C VAL A 63 -10.31 19.04 -9.54
N MET A 64 -10.26 19.55 -10.77
CA MET A 64 -9.12 20.31 -11.27
C MET A 64 -9.03 21.72 -10.67
N ARG A 65 -10.15 22.38 -10.33
CA ARG A 65 -10.12 23.64 -9.58
C ARG A 65 -9.57 23.41 -8.18
N TRP A 66 -10.03 22.35 -7.54
CA TRP A 66 -9.57 21.89 -6.24
C TRP A 66 -8.07 21.55 -6.31
N VAL A 67 -7.64 20.64 -7.18
CA VAL A 67 -6.21 20.29 -7.37
C VAL A 67 -5.35 21.51 -7.74
N ARG A 68 -5.82 22.42 -8.60
CA ARG A 68 -5.07 23.64 -8.97
C ARG A 68 -4.99 24.69 -7.87
N ALA A 69 -6.05 24.85 -7.07
CA ALA A 69 -5.99 25.68 -5.87
C ALA A 69 -4.98 25.12 -4.85
N ILE A 70 -4.77 23.79 -4.85
CA ILE A 70 -3.82 23.12 -3.95
C ILE A 70 -2.39 23.12 -4.51
N ARG A 71 -2.22 23.11 -5.84
CA ARG A 71 -0.92 23.26 -6.52
C ARG A 71 -0.64 24.73 -6.78
N GLY A 72 -0.18 25.43 -5.75
CA GLY A 72 0.10 26.88 -5.83
C GLY A 72 0.51 27.51 -4.50
N ARG A 73 1.44 26.88 -3.80
CA ARG A 73 2.49 27.53 -2.98
C ARG A 73 3.77 26.75 -3.21
#